data_AF-A0A946HU16-F1
#
_entry.id   AF-A0A946HU16-F1
#
_cell.length_a   1.000
_cell.length_b   1.000
_cell.length_c   1.000
_cell.angle_alpha   90.00
_cell.angle_beta   90.00
_cell.angle_gamma   90.00
#
_symmetry.space_group_name_H-M   'P 1'
#
loop_
_entity.id
_entity.type
_entity.pdbx_description
1 polymer ?
#
loop_
_entity_poly.entity_id
_entity_poly.type
_entity_poly.pdbx_seq_one_letter_code
_entity_poly.pdbx_strand_id
1 'polypeptide(L)'
;MTFDKPQPKKETLTELHKKRFKGTEEYNDLYNEEVVRRIVLEGTDEERENLRQFHKISPERFELFLHYERLRHQTVQQCFEEAEKRKQTNPEFTDIEKQIADNKTPNQIEGVYLEYIEPQVRQAVITLSNKGYISFESGFGGDNRQIIGFNSEQLSNYKPSDELITWLESKKAEIKIEPNSITFSSDEKLTLDELKEIWDRIVADVPERKK
;
A
#
# COMPACT_ATOMS: atom_id res chain seq x y z
N MET A 1 11.58 -14.37 37.90
CA MET A 1 11.87 -15.11 36.65
C MET A 1 10.63 -15.04 35.79
N THR A 2 10.62 -14.14 34.81
CA THR A 2 9.59 -14.10 33.77
C THR A 2 9.92 -15.20 32.77
N PHE A 3 9.10 -16.23 32.71
CA PHE A 3 9.15 -17.20 31.63
C PHE A 3 8.60 -16.50 30.39
N ASP A 4 9.50 -16.04 29.50
CA ASP A 4 9.11 -15.77 28.12
C ASP A 4 8.58 -17.07 27.55
N LYS A 5 7.25 -17.18 27.48
CA LYS A 5 6.62 -18.26 26.72
C LYS A 5 7.12 -18.08 25.28
N PRO A 6 7.74 -19.10 24.66
CA PRO A 6 8.09 -19.01 23.26
C PRO A 6 6.83 -18.66 22.49
N GLN A 7 6.86 -17.54 21.77
CA GLN A 7 5.72 -17.17 20.93
C GLN A 7 5.47 -18.33 19.96
N PRO A 8 4.20 -18.74 19.79
CA PRO A 8 3.88 -19.80 18.84
C PRO A 8 4.43 -19.39 17.48
N LYS A 9 5.17 -20.30 16.85
CA LYS A 9 5.70 -20.08 15.50
C LYS A 9 4.52 -19.74 14.60
N LYS A 10 4.52 -18.53 14.02
CA LYS A 10 3.49 -18.14 13.04
C LYS A 10 3.52 -19.16 11.90
N GLU A 11 2.36 -19.70 11.56
CA GLU A 11 2.22 -20.61 10.42
C GLU A 11 2.53 -19.87 9.12
N THR A 12 3.21 -20.56 8.19
CA THR A 12 3.52 -20.04 6.85
C THR A 12 2.26 -19.99 5.96
N LEU A 13 2.25 -19.16 4.92
CA LEU A 13 1.16 -19.13 3.94
C LEU A 13 1.02 -20.50 3.26
N THR A 14 2.14 -21.17 3.01
CA THR A 14 2.22 -22.52 2.49
C THR A 14 1.47 -23.53 3.38
N GLU A 15 1.71 -23.50 4.69
CA GLU A 15 1.02 -24.39 5.65
C GLU A 15 -0.47 -24.07 5.74
N LEU A 16 -0.84 -22.78 5.78
CA LEU A 16 -2.23 -22.34 5.80
C LEU A 16 -2.99 -22.78 4.55
N HIS A 17 -2.40 -22.60 3.37
CA HIS A 17 -3.04 -22.94 2.10
C HIS A 17 -3.17 -24.46 1.92
N LYS A 18 -2.19 -25.26 2.38
CA LYS A 18 -2.30 -26.73 2.35
C LYS A 18 -3.44 -27.26 3.23
N LYS A 19 -3.79 -26.57 4.32
CA LYS A 19 -4.95 -26.92 5.15
C LYS A 19 -6.28 -26.47 4.54
N ARG A 20 -6.27 -25.33 3.83
CA ARG A 20 -7.47 -24.70 3.28
C ARG A 20 -7.91 -25.32 1.95
N PHE A 21 -6.97 -25.50 1.02
CA PHE A 21 -7.28 -25.97 -0.33
C PHE A 21 -7.50 -27.48 -0.37
N LYS A 22 -8.58 -27.90 -1.03
CA LYS A 22 -9.06 -29.29 -1.04
C LYS A 22 -8.50 -30.07 -2.24
N GLY A 23 -7.21 -29.93 -2.52
CA GLY A 23 -6.53 -30.67 -3.58
C GLY A 23 -5.38 -29.91 -4.23
N THR A 24 -4.66 -30.61 -5.10
CA THR A 24 -3.51 -30.06 -5.85
C THR A 24 -3.91 -29.06 -6.92
N GLU A 25 -5.11 -29.17 -7.51
CA GLU A 25 -5.60 -28.23 -8.53
C GLU A 25 -5.80 -26.84 -7.95
N GLU A 26 -6.54 -26.73 -6.85
CA GLU A 26 -6.80 -25.45 -6.17
C GLU A 26 -5.51 -24.82 -5.62
N TYR A 27 -4.57 -25.64 -5.12
CA TYR A 27 -3.28 -25.18 -4.62
C TYR A 27 -2.35 -24.62 -5.73
N ASN A 28 -2.58 -25.04 -6.97
CA ASN A 28 -1.78 -24.67 -8.14
C ASN A 28 -2.54 -23.75 -9.11
N ASP A 29 -3.71 -23.23 -8.72
CA ASP A 29 -4.48 -22.32 -9.55
C ASP A 29 -3.78 -20.96 -9.67
N LEU A 30 -3.09 -20.73 -10.78
CA LEU A 30 -2.35 -19.50 -11.05
C LEU A 30 -3.24 -18.29 -11.38
N TYR A 31 -4.57 -18.48 -11.45
CA TYR A 31 -5.55 -17.38 -11.45
C TYR A 31 -5.98 -16.97 -10.04
N ASN A 32 -5.72 -17.78 -9.02
CA ASN A 32 -6.10 -17.50 -7.65
C ASN A 32 -5.08 -16.56 -6.96
N GLU A 33 -5.54 -15.39 -6.54
CA GLU A 33 -4.68 -14.37 -5.90
C GLU A 33 -3.98 -14.86 -4.63
N GLU A 34 -4.61 -15.73 -3.84
CA GLU A 34 -3.98 -16.31 -2.65
C GLU A 34 -2.83 -17.23 -3.05
N VAL A 35 -3.02 -18.06 -4.08
CA VAL A 35 -1.97 -18.94 -4.62
C VAL A 35 -0.82 -18.12 -5.19
N VAL A 36 -1.12 -17.11 -6.01
CA VAL A 36 -0.12 -16.19 -6.57
C VAL A 36 0.69 -15.53 -5.46
N ARG A 37 0.02 -14.97 -4.45
CA ARG A 37 0.66 -14.32 -3.30
C ARG A 37 1.58 -15.27 -2.53
N ARG A 38 1.15 -16.51 -2.30
CA ARG A 38 1.98 -17.54 -1.66
C ARG A 38 3.23 -17.85 -2.50
N ILE A 39 3.09 -18.02 -3.82
CA ILE A 39 4.23 -18.30 -4.71
C ILE A 39 5.24 -17.14 -4.69
N VAL A 40 4.75 -15.90 -4.73
CA VAL A 40 5.58 -14.69 -4.69
C VAL A 40 6.41 -14.59 -3.40
N LEU A 41 5.77 -14.88 -2.26
CA LEU A 41 6.38 -14.70 -0.94
C LEU A 41 7.21 -15.91 -0.50
N GLU A 42 6.72 -17.13 -0.74
CA GLU A 42 7.28 -18.37 -0.18
C GLU A 42 7.56 -19.45 -1.23
N GLY A 43 7.15 -19.25 -2.49
CA GLY A 43 7.31 -20.25 -3.54
C GLY A 43 8.77 -20.50 -3.94
N THR A 44 8.99 -21.67 -4.53
CA THR A 44 10.29 -22.05 -5.09
C THR A 44 10.59 -21.27 -6.37
N ASP A 45 11.85 -21.29 -6.83
CA ASP A 45 12.22 -20.67 -8.10
C ASP A 45 11.48 -21.30 -9.29
N GLU A 46 11.17 -22.60 -9.22
CA GLU A 46 10.35 -23.30 -10.23
C GLU A 46 8.90 -22.80 -10.22
N GLU A 47 8.28 -22.66 -9.05
CA GLU A 47 6.91 -22.14 -8.94
C GLU A 47 6.81 -20.69 -9.45
N ARG A 48 7.83 -19.88 -9.15
CA ARG A 48 7.93 -18.49 -9.62
C ARG A 48 8.12 -18.41 -11.12
N GLU A 49 8.98 -19.25 -11.70
CA GLU A 49 9.17 -19.30 -13.15
C GLU A 49 7.90 -19.77 -13.87
N ASN A 50 7.21 -20.78 -13.32
CA ASN A 50 5.92 -21.24 -13.84
C ASN A 50 4.87 -20.11 -13.81
N LEU A 51 4.77 -19.37 -12.70
CA LEU A 51 3.89 -18.21 -12.58
C LEU A 51 4.22 -17.13 -13.62
N ARG A 52 5.51 -16.81 -13.80
CA ARG A 52 5.97 -15.81 -14.78
C ARG A 52 5.59 -16.20 -16.20
N GLN A 53 5.84 -17.45 -16.59
CA GLN A 53 5.56 -17.97 -17.93
C GLN A 53 4.05 -18.00 -18.20
N PHE A 54 3.27 -18.42 -17.21
CA PHE A 54 1.81 -18.47 -17.30
C PHE A 54 1.21 -17.07 -17.59
N HIS A 55 1.65 -16.04 -16.86
CA HIS A 55 1.21 -14.66 -17.06
C HIS A 55 1.96 -13.93 -18.19
N LYS A 56 2.91 -14.60 -18.86
CA LYS A 56 3.70 -14.06 -19.98
C LYS A 56 4.44 -12.76 -19.64
N ILE A 57 4.98 -12.69 -18.43
CA ILE A 57 5.69 -11.50 -17.91
C ILE A 57 7.18 -11.61 -18.23
N SER A 58 7.85 -10.52 -18.61
CA SER A 58 9.32 -10.52 -18.78
C SER A 58 10.03 -10.78 -17.45
N PRO A 59 11.26 -11.32 -17.45
CA PRO A 59 12.03 -11.50 -16.22
C PRO A 59 12.15 -10.22 -15.38
N GLU A 60 12.43 -9.09 -16.01
CA GLU A 60 12.63 -7.80 -15.35
C GLU A 60 11.35 -7.30 -14.69
N ARG A 61 10.22 -7.38 -15.40
CA ARG A 61 8.91 -6.97 -14.87
C ARG A 61 8.43 -7.90 -13.76
N PHE A 62 8.75 -9.19 -13.86
CA PHE A 62 8.41 -10.15 -12.81
C PHE A 62 9.23 -9.91 -11.55
N GLU A 63 10.52 -9.60 -11.68
CA GLU A 63 11.37 -9.19 -10.57
C GLU A 63 10.88 -7.92 -9.87
N LEU A 64 10.38 -6.95 -10.64
CA LEU A 64 9.74 -5.75 -10.12
C LEU A 64 8.45 -6.07 -9.36
N PHE A 65 7.60 -6.94 -9.93
CA PHE A 65 6.38 -7.43 -9.29
C PHE A 65 6.68 -8.13 -7.95
N LEU A 66 7.65 -9.06 -7.93
CA LEU A 66 8.08 -9.75 -6.71
C LEU A 66 8.54 -8.77 -5.63
N HIS A 67 9.31 -7.76 -6.02
CA HIS A 67 9.79 -6.72 -5.11
C HIS A 67 8.65 -5.98 -4.42
N TYR A 68 7.71 -5.43 -5.19
CA TYR A 68 6.60 -4.64 -4.66
C TYR A 68 5.58 -5.47 -3.87
N GLU A 69 5.30 -6.70 -4.28
CA GLU A 69 4.40 -7.59 -3.53
C GLU A 69 4.99 -8.00 -2.17
N ARG A 70 6.30 -8.24 -2.10
CA ARG A 70 6.99 -8.48 -0.82
C ARG A 70 6.91 -7.26 0.08
N LEU A 71 7.23 -6.09 -0.47
CA LEU A 71 7.20 -4.84 0.27
C LEU A 71 5.80 -4.55 0.82
N ARG A 72 4.77 -4.70 -0.02
CA ARG A 72 3.37 -4.55 0.37
C ARG A 72 2.98 -5.53 1.47
N HIS A 73 3.30 -6.82 1.31
CA HIS A 73 2.92 -7.83 2.29
C HIS A 73 3.51 -7.53 3.67
N GLN A 74 4.81 -7.22 3.72
CA GLN A 74 5.49 -6.86 4.97
C GLN A 74 4.89 -5.60 5.59
N THR A 75 4.66 -4.57 4.77
CA THR A 75 4.10 -3.29 5.22
C THR A 75 2.70 -3.44 5.80
N VAL A 76 1.82 -4.16 5.11
CA VAL A 76 0.44 -4.39 5.57
C VAL A 76 0.44 -5.18 6.88
N GLN A 77 1.26 -6.23 7.00
CA GLN A 77 1.38 -6.98 8.25
C GLN A 77 1.83 -6.09 9.41
N GLN A 78 2.86 -5.28 9.18
CA GLN A 78 3.36 -4.34 10.19
C GLN A 78 2.27 -3.34 10.60
N CYS A 79 1.54 -2.75 9.65
CA CYS A 79 0.43 -1.84 9.94
C CYS A 79 -0.64 -2.49 10.83
N PHE A 80 -1.05 -3.73 10.53
CA PHE A 80 -2.01 -4.45 11.36
C PHE A 80 -1.48 -4.66 12.79
N GLU A 81 -0.23 -5.10 12.93
CA GLU A 81 0.39 -5.33 14.24
C GLU A 81 0.52 -4.05 15.06
N GLU A 82 0.96 -2.96 14.44
CA GLU A 82 1.08 -1.65 15.08
C GLU A 82 -0.29 -1.11 15.51
N ALA A 83 -1.32 -1.23 14.66
CA ALA A 83 -2.66 -0.78 14.97
C ALA A 83 -3.32 -1.60 16.09
N GLU A 84 -3.16 -2.93 16.09
CA GLU A 84 -3.67 -3.78 17.17
C GLU A 84 -2.95 -3.50 18.50
N LYS A 85 -1.64 -3.24 18.46
CA LYS A 85 -0.89 -2.81 19.64
C LYS A 85 -1.35 -1.44 20.13
N ARG A 86 -1.60 -0.48 19.23
CA ARG A 86 -2.16 0.83 19.55
C ARG A 86 -3.49 0.64 20.29
N LYS A 87 -4.47 -0.04 19.72
CA LYS A 87 -5.77 -0.33 20.36
C LYS A 87 -5.67 -0.85 21.79
N GLN A 88 -4.67 -1.68 22.09
CA GLN A 88 -4.47 -2.24 23.43
C GLN A 88 -3.79 -1.28 24.41
N THR A 89 -2.90 -0.41 23.92
CA THR A 89 -2.00 0.40 24.76
C THR A 89 -2.44 1.86 24.89
N ASN A 90 -3.07 2.39 23.85
CA ASN A 90 -3.67 3.71 23.78
C ASN A 90 -4.82 3.57 22.76
N PRO A 91 -6.09 3.52 23.17
CA PRO A 91 -7.21 3.36 22.23
C PRO A 91 -7.79 4.69 21.72
N GLU A 92 -7.43 5.82 22.33
CA GLU A 92 -8.06 7.10 22.02
C GLU A 92 -7.59 7.64 20.68
N PHE A 93 -8.54 8.06 19.83
CA PHE A 93 -8.25 8.71 18.55
C PHE A 93 -7.82 10.16 18.78
N THR A 94 -6.76 10.55 18.09
CA THR A 94 -6.31 11.93 17.96
C THR A 94 -7.25 12.73 17.04
N ASP A 95 -7.14 14.06 17.08
CA ASP A 95 -7.98 14.94 16.26
C ASP A 95 -7.78 14.71 14.76
N ILE A 96 -6.54 14.43 14.33
CA ILE A 96 -6.25 14.13 12.92
C ILE A 96 -6.85 12.79 12.48
N GLU A 97 -6.88 11.78 13.36
CA GLU A 97 -7.48 10.47 13.09
C GLU A 97 -9.00 10.57 12.94
N LYS A 98 -9.63 11.42 13.75
CA LYS A 98 -11.06 11.77 13.62
C LYS A 98 -11.33 12.52 12.33
N GLN A 99 -10.54 13.56 12.04
CA GLN A 99 -10.66 14.34 10.80
C GLN A 99 -10.54 13.48 9.54
N ILE A 100 -9.58 12.55 9.50
CA ILE A 100 -9.42 11.63 8.38
C ILE A 100 -10.64 10.70 8.26
N ALA A 101 -11.22 10.23 9.37
CA ALA A 101 -12.39 9.36 9.35
C ALA A 101 -13.68 10.07 8.90
N ASP A 102 -13.96 11.25 9.46
CA ASP A 102 -15.10 12.09 9.09
C ASP A 102 -15.11 12.39 7.58
N ASN A 103 -13.91 12.56 7.04
CA ASN A 103 -13.68 12.75 5.62
C ASN A 103 -14.05 11.50 4.80
N LYS A 104 -13.81 10.27 5.29
CA LYS A 104 -14.03 9.04 4.51
C LYS A 104 -15.50 8.65 4.33
N THR A 105 -16.31 8.74 5.39
CA THR A 105 -17.70 8.27 5.39
C THR A 105 -18.56 9.17 6.26
N PRO A 106 -19.48 9.99 5.69
CA PRO A 106 -20.24 10.99 6.45
C PRO A 106 -21.11 10.48 7.61
N ASN A 107 -21.21 9.15 7.81
CA ASN A 107 -22.17 8.55 8.74
C ASN A 107 -21.63 7.41 9.61
N GLN A 108 -20.33 7.06 9.59
CA GLN A 108 -19.78 6.06 10.52
C GLN A 108 -18.27 6.24 10.82
N ILE A 109 -17.94 5.89 12.08
CA ILE A 109 -16.64 5.64 12.75
C ILE A 109 -16.06 6.82 13.54
N GLU A 110 -15.72 6.54 14.81
CA GLU A 110 -15.13 7.44 15.82
C GLU A 110 -13.68 7.91 15.49
N GLY A 111 -13.09 7.49 14.36
CA GLY A 111 -11.72 7.75 13.94
C GLY A 111 -11.09 6.59 13.15
N VAL A 112 -9.95 6.84 12.49
CA VAL A 112 -9.11 5.80 11.87
C VAL A 112 -7.71 5.89 12.45
N TYR A 113 -7.19 4.80 13.05
CA TYR A 113 -5.81 4.77 13.55
C TYR A 113 -4.81 5.02 12.42
N LEU A 114 -3.87 5.93 12.61
CA LEU A 114 -2.84 6.23 11.60
C LEU A 114 -1.98 5.02 11.26
N GLU A 115 -1.83 4.08 12.20
CA GLU A 115 -1.09 2.83 12.01
C GLU A 115 -1.71 1.93 10.94
N TYR A 116 -3.01 2.06 10.66
CA TYR A 116 -3.64 1.37 9.51
C TYR A 116 -3.32 2.00 8.16
N ILE A 117 -2.76 3.21 8.14
CA ILE A 117 -2.27 3.84 6.92
C ILE A 117 -0.81 3.42 6.73
N GLU A 118 -0.48 2.95 5.54
CA GLU A 118 0.87 2.49 5.20
C GLU A 118 1.92 3.61 5.43
N PRO A 119 3.07 3.31 6.06
CA PRO A 119 4.01 4.30 6.58
C PRO A 119 4.56 5.25 5.52
N GLN A 120 4.78 4.78 4.29
CA GLN A 120 5.32 5.58 3.19
C GLN A 120 4.33 6.64 2.68
N VAL A 121 3.02 6.44 2.87
CA VAL A 121 1.98 7.37 2.40
C VAL A 121 1.30 8.12 3.55
N ARG A 122 1.51 7.69 4.80
CA ARG A 122 0.84 8.24 6.00
C ARG A 122 0.97 9.75 6.14
N GLN A 123 2.20 10.27 6.05
CA GLN A 123 2.42 11.72 6.17
C GLN A 123 1.78 12.49 5.01
N ALA A 124 1.71 11.88 3.83
CA ALA A 124 1.08 12.44 2.64
C ALA A 124 -0.43 12.62 2.87
N VAL A 125 -1.10 11.59 3.39
CA VAL A 125 -2.53 11.62 3.75
C VAL A 125 -2.81 12.70 4.79
N ILE A 126 -1.98 12.80 5.84
CA ILE A 126 -2.12 13.83 6.88
C ILE A 126 -1.98 15.23 6.26
N THR A 127 -0.97 15.44 5.42
CA THR A 127 -0.70 16.72 4.76
C THR A 127 -1.85 17.13 3.85
N LEU A 128 -2.38 16.19 3.06
CA LEU A 128 -3.55 16.43 2.20
C LEU A 128 -4.81 16.73 3.02
N SER A 129 -5.04 16.00 4.12
CA SER A 129 -6.14 16.28 5.05
C SER A 129 -6.07 17.70 5.60
N ASN A 130 -4.88 18.16 6.01
CA ASN A 130 -4.64 19.53 6.47
C ASN A 130 -4.86 20.57 5.37
N LYS A 131 -4.57 20.22 4.12
CA LYS A 131 -4.88 21.04 2.94
C LYS A 131 -6.37 21.03 2.55
N GLY A 132 -7.23 20.34 3.30
CA GLY A 132 -8.68 20.28 3.07
C GLY A 132 -9.13 19.21 2.08
N TYR A 133 -8.24 18.28 1.71
CA TYR A 133 -8.60 17.14 0.88
C TYR A 133 -9.13 15.97 1.69
N ILE A 134 -10.07 15.25 1.08
CA ILE A 134 -10.82 14.19 1.71
C ILE A 134 -10.46 12.87 1.01
N SER A 135 -9.47 12.13 1.51
CA SER A 135 -9.02 10.87 0.90
C SER A 135 -9.77 9.65 1.44
N PHE A 136 -10.12 8.67 0.60
CA PHE A 136 -10.77 7.42 1.02
C PHE A 136 -9.86 6.19 1.00
N GLU A 137 -8.85 6.16 0.14
CA GLU A 137 -7.85 5.09 0.04
C GLU A 137 -6.44 5.64 -0.12
N SER A 138 -5.44 4.85 0.26
CA SER A 138 -4.03 5.23 0.15
C SER A 138 -3.12 4.01 0.26
N GLY A 139 -1.98 4.00 -0.45
CA GLY A 139 -0.94 2.99 -0.29
C GLY A 139 -0.60 2.27 -1.60
N PHE A 140 -0.24 0.99 -1.52
CA PHE A 140 0.01 0.17 -2.71
C PHE A 140 -1.29 -0.09 -3.52
N GLY A 141 -1.29 0.30 -4.80
CA GLY A 141 -2.46 0.24 -5.71
C GLY A 141 -2.49 -0.93 -6.69
N GLY A 142 -1.80 -2.05 -6.38
CA GLY A 142 -1.57 -3.13 -7.35
C GLY A 142 -0.33 -2.87 -8.20
N ASP A 143 0.32 -3.95 -8.64
CA ASP A 143 1.58 -3.92 -9.38
C ASP A 143 2.65 -3.06 -8.65
N ASN A 144 3.36 -2.22 -9.40
CA ASN A 144 4.38 -1.27 -8.98
C ASN A 144 3.83 0.15 -8.73
N ARG A 145 2.55 0.29 -8.36
CA ARG A 145 1.86 1.58 -8.23
C ARG A 145 1.58 1.97 -6.78
N GLN A 146 1.60 3.28 -6.53
CA GLN A 146 1.11 3.91 -5.31
C GLN A 146 -0.10 4.79 -5.64
N ILE A 147 -1.08 4.83 -4.75
CA ILE A 147 -2.31 5.61 -4.95
C ILE A 147 -2.70 6.40 -3.70
N ILE A 148 -3.31 7.57 -3.89
CA ILE A 148 -4.21 8.23 -2.94
C ILE A 148 -5.50 8.57 -3.69
N GLY A 149 -6.62 8.00 -3.25
CA GLY A 149 -7.95 8.27 -3.81
C GLY A 149 -8.73 9.26 -2.96
N PHE A 150 -9.55 10.09 -3.61
CA PHE A 150 -10.28 11.21 -3.03
C PHE A 150 -11.80 11.07 -3.20
N ASN A 151 -12.55 11.51 -2.20
CA ASN A 151 -14.00 11.58 -2.24
C ASN A 151 -14.44 12.68 -3.22
N SER A 152 -15.08 12.29 -4.33
CA SER A 152 -15.45 13.22 -5.41
C SER A 152 -14.25 13.83 -6.15
N GLU A 153 -14.54 14.66 -7.15
CA GLU A 153 -13.55 15.27 -8.02
C GLU A 153 -12.82 16.46 -7.38
N GLN A 154 -11.97 16.19 -6.38
CA GLN A 154 -11.24 17.24 -5.64
C GLN A 154 -10.02 17.80 -6.36
N LEU A 155 -9.59 17.18 -7.47
CA LEU A 155 -8.37 17.52 -8.20
C LEU A 155 -8.64 18.04 -9.62
N SER A 156 -9.88 18.34 -10.00
CA SER A 156 -10.23 18.71 -11.40
C SER A 156 -9.43 19.88 -11.98
N ASN A 157 -8.88 20.75 -11.12
CA ASN A 157 -8.08 21.91 -11.52
C ASN A 157 -6.59 21.79 -11.17
N TYR A 158 -6.17 20.71 -10.52
CA TYR A 158 -4.78 20.52 -10.16
C TYR A 158 -4.00 19.96 -11.34
N LYS A 159 -2.84 20.55 -11.60
CA LYS A 159 -1.84 20.04 -12.54
C LYS A 159 -0.49 20.06 -11.82
N PRO A 160 0.31 18.97 -11.91
CA PRO A 160 1.65 18.93 -11.36
C PRO A 160 2.50 20.06 -11.97
N SER A 161 3.39 20.65 -11.16
CA SER A 161 4.37 21.59 -11.69
C SER A 161 5.40 20.92 -12.60
N ASP A 162 5.97 21.66 -13.55
CA ASP A 162 7.06 21.17 -14.41
C ASP A 162 8.27 20.73 -13.59
N GLU A 163 8.53 21.38 -12.44
CA GLU A 163 9.58 21.00 -11.51
C GLU A 163 9.33 19.62 -10.90
N LEU A 164 8.10 19.34 -10.47
CA LEU A 164 7.71 18.03 -9.95
C LEU A 164 7.84 16.95 -11.03
N ILE A 165 7.35 17.20 -12.25
CA ILE A 165 7.44 16.25 -13.37
C ILE A 165 8.90 15.93 -13.67
N THR A 166 9.74 16.94 -13.85
CA THR A 166 11.18 16.77 -14.12
C THR A 166 11.87 15.96 -13.02
N TRP A 167 11.52 16.22 -11.76
CA TRP A 167 12.09 15.49 -10.63
C TRP A 167 11.64 14.02 -10.62
N LEU A 168 10.37 13.73 -10.90
CA LEU A 168 9.84 12.36 -10.98
C LEU A 168 10.50 11.56 -12.12
N GLU A 169 10.70 12.18 -13.28
CA GLU A 169 11.42 11.56 -14.40
C GLU A 169 12.85 11.16 -14.01
N SER A 170 13.55 11.99 -13.22
CA SER A 170 14.89 11.67 -12.70
C SER A 170 14.90 10.46 -11.76
N LYS A 171 13.76 10.16 -11.12
CA LYS A 171 13.53 8.98 -10.28
C LYS A 171 12.92 7.81 -11.08
N LYS A 172 12.77 7.94 -12.40
CA LYS A 172 12.06 6.99 -13.26
C LYS A 172 10.67 6.66 -12.71
N ALA A 173 9.98 7.69 -12.22
CA ALA A 173 8.62 7.61 -11.75
C ALA A 173 7.71 8.45 -12.67
N GLU A 174 6.50 7.95 -12.89
CA GLU A 174 5.46 8.66 -13.63
C GLU A 174 4.29 8.94 -12.67
N ILE A 175 3.73 10.15 -12.77
CA ILE A 175 2.53 10.54 -12.03
C ILE A 175 1.34 10.66 -12.96
N LYS A 176 0.19 10.16 -12.50
CA LYS A 176 -1.10 10.32 -13.13
C LYS A 176 -2.04 11.03 -12.16
N ILE A 177 -2.58 12.16 -12.62
CA ILE A 177 -3.61 12.91 -11.91
C ILE A 177 -4.95 12.65 -12.56
N GLU A 178 -5.90 12.15 -11.79
CA GLU A 178 -7.30 12.06 -12.16
C GLU A 178 -8.11 12.96 -11.22
N PRO A 179 -9.33 13.38 -11.61
CA PRO A 179 -10.12 14.29 -10.77
C PRO A 179 -10.32 13.81 -9.33
N ASN A 180 -10.30 12.49 -9.11
CA ASN A 180 -10.50 11.84 -7.81
C ASN A 180 -9.30 10.99 -7.34
N SER A 181 -8.13 11.05 -7.99
CA SER A 181 -6.99 10.25 -7.57
C SER A 181 -5.65 10.88 -7.94
N ILE A 182 -4.63 10.59 -7.12
CA ILE A 182 -3.23 10.74 -7.50
C ILE A 182 -2.62 9.36 -7.48
N THR A 183 -2.07 8.93 -8.61
CA THR A 183 -1.34 7.66 -8.73
C THR A 183 0.08 7.96 -9.19
N PHE A 184 1.06 7.24 -8.69
CA PHE A 184 2.37 7.18 -9.34
C PHE A 184 2.88 5.75 -9.47
N SER A 185 3.73 5.51 -10.45
CA SER A 185 4.36 4.22 -10.73
C SER A 185 5.83 4.39 -11.07
N SER A 186 6.65 3.38 -10.80
CA SER A 186 8.07 3.40 -11.15
C SER A 186 8.51 2.03 -11.65
N ASP A 187 9.35 2.01 -12.68
CA ASP A 187 9.96 0.79 -13.20
C ASP A 187 11.22 0.37 -12.43
N GLU A 188 11.54 1.08 -11.34
CA GLU A 188 12.65 0.78 -10.44
C GLU A 188 12.19 0.08 -9.16
N LYS A 189 13.08 -0.70 -8.56
CA LYS A 189 12.84 -1.36 -7.26
C LYS A 189 13.01 -0.35 -6.12
N LEU A 190 11.98 0.47 -5.89
CA LEU A 190 12.02 1.50 -4.83
C LEU A 190 11.79 0.92 -3.44
N THR A 191 12.49 1.46 -2.45
CA THR A 191 12.30 1.22 -1.02
C THR A 191 11.12 2.04 -0.46
N LEU A 192 10.66 1.71 0.76
CA LEU A 192 9.61 2.50 1.43
C LEU A 192 10.02 3.97 1.63
N ASP A 193 11.28 4.25 1.92
CA ASP A 193 11.77 5.62 2.12
C ASP A 193 11.76 6.41 0.80
N GLU A 194 12.12 5.78 -0.31
CA GLU A 194 12.05 6.40 -1.65
C GLU A 194 10.59 6.64 -2.08
N LEU A 195 9.69 5.69 -1.82
CA LEU A 195 8.25 5.88 -2.06
C LEU A 195 7.71 7.04 -1.21
N LYS A 196 8.18 7.16 0.03
CA LYS A 196 7.82 8.26 0.93
C LYS A 196 8.33 9.60 0.41
N GLU A 197 9.59 9.67 -0.03
CA GLU A 197 10.18 10.88 -0.63
C GLU A 197 9.34 11.37 -1.81
N ILE A 198 8.91 10.45 -2.68
CA ILE A 198 8.02 10.77 -3.80
C ILE A 198 6.68 11.32 -3.29
N TRP A 199 6.04 10.65 -2.33
CA TRP A 199 4.78 11.14 -1.78
C TRP A 199 4.92 12.52 -1.14
N ASP A 200 5.95 12.74 -0.33
CA ASP A 200 6.22 14.02 0.31
C ASP A 200 6.37 15.15 -0.73
N ARG A 201 7.08 14.88 -1.84
CA ARG A 201 7.27 15.85 -2.93
C ARG A 201 5.97 16.13 -3.68
N ILE A 202 5.19 15.09 -3.99
CA ILE A 202 3.88 15.23 -4.64
C ILE A 202 2.95 16.08 -3.78
N VAL A 203 2.79 15.76 -2.50
CA VAL A 203 1.84 16.49 -1.65
C VAL A 203 2.31 17.90 -1.33
N ALA A 204 3.61 18.20 -1.40
CA ALA A 204 4.13 19.55 -1.30
C ALA A 204 3.64 20.43 -2.47
N ASP A 205 3.60 19.86 -3.68
CA ASP A 205 3.15 20.54 -4.92
C ASP A 205 1.62 20.75 -4.98
N VAL A 206 0.84 19.83 -4.41
CA VAL A 206 -0.63 19.96 -4.36
C VAL A 206 -1.02 21.23 -3.58
N PRO A 207 -1.81 22.17 -4.14
CA PRO A 207 -2.18 23.41 -3.47
C PRO A 207 -3.11 23.17 -2.28
N GLU A 208 -3.31 24.17 -1.41
CA GLU A 208 -4.41 24.11 -0.44
C GLU A 208 -5.76 24.15 -1.16
N ARG A 209 -6.70 23.32 -0.72
CA ARG A 209 -8.08 23.34 -1.21
C ARG A 209 -8.81 24.52 -0.56
N LYS A 210 -9.12 25.54 -1.36
CA LYS A 210 -9.99 26.64 -0.91
C LYS A 210 -11.36 26.05 -0.57
N LYS A 211 -11.82 26.32 0.66
CA LYS A 211 -13.18 25.97 1.12
C LYS A 211 -14.23 26.72 0.30
#